data_AF-A0A509L3W8-F1
#
_entry.id   AF-A0A509L3W8-F1
#
_cell.length_a   1.000
_cell.length_b   1.000
_cell.length_c   1.000
_cell.angle_alpha   90.00
_cell.angle_beta   90.00
_cell.angle_gamma   90.00
#
_symmetry.space_group_name_H-M   'P 1'
#
loop_
_entity.id
_entity.type
_entity.pdbx_description
1 polymer ?
#
loop_
_entity_poly.entity_id
_entity_poly.type
_entity_poly.pdbx_seq_one_letter_code
_entity_poly.pdbx_strand_id
1 'polypeptide(L)'
;LSKGIVNRIILTRPAVEAGEALGFLPGGLSEKVDPYLRPLYDALHDMMRFEKVSSLLQRGIIEVAPIAFMRGRTLNDSFVILDEAQNTTSEQMKMFLTRIGFSSKAVITGDITQIDLPSNKPSGLIETKNILGNIKGIRFAFFSKTDVVRHKLVQDIIRAYEELEIEKQRTA
;
A
#
# COMPACT_ATOMS: atom_id res chain seq x y z
N LEU A 1 15.53 -12.15 5.09
CA LEU A 1 15.86 -13.23 4.13
C LEU A 1 17.33 -13.66 4.21
N SER A 2 18.31 -12.86 3.78
CA SER A 2 19.75 -13.25 3.84
C SER A 2 20.36 -13.33 5.24
N LYS A 3 19.76 -12.65 6.24
CA LYS A 3 20.13 -12.76 7.66
C LYS A 3 19.20 -13.70 8.48
N GLY A 4 18.25 -14.41 7.84
CA GLY A 4 17.35 -15.36 8.52
C GLY A 4 16.27 -14.76 9.45
N ILE A 5 16.10 -13.43 9.49
CA ILE A 5 15.21 -12.75 10.45
C ILE A 5 13.71 -13.03 10.19
N VAL A 6 13.33 -13.29 8.95
CA VAL A 6 11.96 -13.64 8.51
C VAL A 6 12.02 -14.57 7.31
N ASN A 7 11.06 -15.48 7.21
CA ASN A 7 11.00 -16.54 6.19
C ASN A 7 10.22 -16.14 4.94
N ARG A 8 9.26 -15.22 5.09
CA ARG A 8 8.38 -14.76 4.00
C ARG A 8 8.22 -13.24 3.99
N ILE A 9 8.08 -12.66 2.80
CA ILE A 9 7.64 -11.28 2.59
C ILE A 9 6.27 -11.33 1.90
N ILE A 10 5.30 -10.57 2.42
CA ILE A 10 3.97 -10.45 1.82
C ILE A 10 3.74 -8.98 1.52
N LEU A 11 3.56 -8.64 0.25
CA LEU A 11 3.21 -7.31 -0.22
C LEU A 11 1.74 -7.33 -0.60
N THR A 12 0.96 -6.43 -0.02
CA THR A 12 -0.46 -6.36 -0.26
C THR A 12 -0.95 -4.94 -0.41
N ARG A 13 -1.97 -4.76 -1.24
CA ARG A 13 -2.56 -3.46 -1.58
C ARG A 13 -4.08 -3.63 -1.68
N PRO A 14 -4.89 -2.65 -1.24
CA PRO A 14 -6.32 -2.70 -1.49
C PRO A 14 -6.58 -2.48 -2.98
N ALA A 15 -7.47 -3.27 -3.56
CA ALA A 15 -8.01 -2.96 -4.88
C ALA A 15 -9.06 -1.87 -4.68
N VAL A 16 -8.75 -0.65 -5.11
CA VAL A 16 -9.70 0.47 -5.13
C VAL A 16 -9.88 0.91 -6.56
N GLU A 17 -11.14 1.09 -6.94
CA GLU A 17 -11.56 1.49 -8.28
C GLU A 17 -11.20 2.96 -8.49
N ALA A 18 -9.94 3.24 -8.81
CA ALA A 18 -9.50 4.57 -9.20
C ALA A 18 -9.96 4.84 -10.64
N GLY A 19 -11.19 5.33 -10.80
CA GLY A 19 -11.76 5.76 -12.07
C GLY A 19 -12.65 4.73 -12.76
N GLU A 20 -12.13 3.57 -13.14
CA GLU A 20 -12.91 2.49 -13.79
C GLU A 20 -13.30 1.41 -12.78
N ALA A 21 -14.58 1.02 -12.73
CA ALA A 21 -14.99 -0.08 -11.87
C ALA A 21 -14.28 -1.37 -12.32
N LEU A 22 -13.81 -2.19 -11.36
CA LEU A 22 -13.13 -3.47 -11.62
C LEU A 22 -13.98 -4.39 -12.54
N GLY A 23 -15.30 -4.17 -12.57
CA GLY A 23 -16.24 -4.80 -13.48
C GLY A 23 -15.94 -4.62 -14.98
N PHE A 24 -15.33 -3.50 -15.41
CA PHE A 24 -15.19 -3.13 -16.83
C PHE A 24 -13.88 -3.56 -17.49
N LEU A 25 -12.85 -3.92 -16.72
CA LEU A 25 -11.61 -4.45 -17.29
C LEU A 25 -11.88 -5.84 -17.92
N PRO A 26 -11.43 -6.12 -19.16
CA PRO A 26 -11.56 -7.44 -19.76
C PRO A 26 -10.69 -8.46 -19.02
N GLY A 27 -11.09 -9.73 -19.03
CA GLY A 27 -10.30 -10.83 -18.44
C GLY A 27 -10.81 -11.37 -17.11
N GLY A 28 -10.09 -12.34 -16.57
CA GLY A 28 -10.36 -12.98 -15.28
C GLY A 28 -10.07 -12.08 -14.09
N LEU A 29 -10.53 -12.45 -12.90
CA LEU A 29 -10.33 -11.66 -11.66
C LEU A 29 -8.85 -11.32 -11.40
N SER A 30 -7.92 -12.22 -11.75
CA SER A 30 -6.49 -11.97 -11.61
C SER A 30 -5.98 -10.87 -12.55
N GLU A 31 -6.41 -10.87 -13.81
CA GLU A 31 -6.00 -9.89 -14.82
C GLU A 31 -6.54 -8.50 -14.49
N LYS A 32 -7.72 -8.43 -13.86
CA LYS A 32 -8.33 -7.17 -13.40
C LYS A 32 -7.59 -6.53 -12.23
N VAL A 33 -6.93 -7.33 -11.39
CA VAL A 33 -6.23 -6.85 -10.19
C VAL A 33 -4.75 -6.56 -10.47
N ASP A 34 -4.18 -7.17 -11.50
CA ASP A 34 -2.76 -7.05 -11.85
C ASP A 34 -2.27 -5.60 -12.03
N PRO A 35 -3.01 -4.68 -12.68
CA PRO A 35 -2.58 -3.29 -12.82
C PRO A 35 -2.33 -2.59 -11.47
N TYR A 36 -3.11 -2.92 -10.44
CA TYR A 36 -2.97 -2.33 -9.11
C TYR A 36 -1.76 -2.88 -8.35
N LEU A 37 -1.35 -4.12 -8.64
CA LEU A 37 -0.21 -4.76 -8.01
C LEU A 37 1.10 -4.46 -8.75
N ARG A 38 1.02 -3.98 -10.00
CA ARG A 38 2.18 -3.69 -10.85
C ARG A 38 3.25 -2.82 -10.17
N PRO A 39 2.92 -1.71 -9.47
CA PRO A 39 3.94 -0.92 -8.77
C PRO A 39 4.75 -1.71 -7.73
N LEU A 40 4.14 -2.71 -7.08
CA LEU A 40 4.84 -3.57 -6.13
C LEU A 40 5.83 -4.51 -6.83
N TYR A 41 5.47 -5.04 -8.01
CA TYR A 41 6.39 -5.84 -8.81
C TYR A 41 7.55 -5.02 -9.35
N ASP A 42 7.27 -3.81 -9.86
CA ASP A 42 8.30 -2.91 -10.37
C ASP A 42 9.29 -2.53 -9.24
N ALA A 43 8.80 -2.22 -8.04
CA ALA A 43 9.64 -1.95 -6.88
C ALA A 43 10.53 -3.16 -6.49
N LEU A 44 10.05 -4.40 -6.63
CA LEU A 44 10.87 -5.59 -6.41
C LEU A 44 12.00 -5.70 -7.43
N HIS A 45 11.74 -5.33 -8.69
CA HIS A 45 12.71 -5.35 -9.77
C HIS A 45 13.77 -4.24 -9.67
N ASP A 46 13.41 -3.10 -9.08
CA ASP A 46 14.39 -2.05 -8.75
C ASP A 46 15.37 -2.50 -7.65
N MET A 47 14.91 -3.36 -6.74
CA MET A 47 15.73 -3.85 -5.62
C MET A 47 16.53 -5.12 -5.94
N MET A 48 16.07 -5.92 -6.92
CA MET A 48 16.63 -7.24 -7.20
C MET A 48 16.54 -7.57 -8.70
N ARG A 49 17.54 -8.31 -9.20
CA ARG A 49 17.52 -8.84 -10.57
C ARG A 49 16.26 -9.67 -10.83
N PHE A 50 15.76 -9.59 -12.07
CA PHE A 50 14.52 -10.21 -12.52
C PHE A 50 14.44 -11.70 -12.16
N GLU A 51 15.49 -12.47 -12.48
CA GLU A 51 15.50 -13.93 -12.28
C GLU A 51 15.37 -14.31 -10.80
N LYS A 52 15.95 -13.49 -9.92
CA LYS A 52 15.86 -13.67 -8.48
C LYS A 52 14.45 -13.37 -7.97
N VAL A 53 13.83 -12.29 -8.44
CA VAL A 53 12.44 -11.95 -8.08
C VAL A 53 11.51 -13.09 -8.50
N SER A 54 11.60 -13.54 -9.75
CA SER A 54 10.78 -14.66 -10.26
C SER A 54 10.97 -15.94 -9.44
N SER A 55 12.21 -16.28 -9.08
CA SER A 55 12.51 -17.45 -8.25
C SER A 55 11.89 -17.34 -6.84
N LEU A 56 11.95 -16.16 -6.22
CA LEU A 56 11.39 -15.93 -4.88
C LEU A 56 9.86 -15.95 -4.87
N LEU A 57 9.22 -15.41 -5.92
CA LEU A 57 7.78 -15.47 -6.12
C LEU A 57 7.30 -16.90 -6.33
N GLN A 58 7.94 -17.66 -7.23
CA GLN A 58 7.59 -19.07 -7.50
C GLN A 58 7.72 -19.95 -6.26
N ARG A 59 8.71 -19.69 -5.40
CA ARG A 59 8.91 -20.41 -4.13
C ARG A 59 7.96 -19.96 -3.02
N GLY A 60 7.14 -18.93 -3.25
CA GLY A 60 6.26 -18.34 -2.23
C GLY A 60 7.00 -17.65 -1.09
N ILE A 61 8.28 -17.29 -1.29
CA ILE A 61 9.07 -16.53 -0.31
C ILE A 61 8.67 -15.06 -0.35
N ILE A 62 8.41 -14.54 -1.55
CA ILE A 62 7.74 -13.26 -1.74
C ILE A 62 6.35 -13.57 -2.27
N GLU A 63 5.34 -12.92 -1.70
CA GLU A 63 3.95 -13.03 -2.13
C GLU A 63 3.46 -11.61 -2.43
N VAL A 64 2.87 -11.40 -3.60
CA VAL A 64 2.20 -10.15 -3.98
C VAL A 64 0.74 -10.47 -4.24
N ALA A 65 -0.16 -9.91 -3.43
CA ALA A 65 -1.57 -10.27 -3.48
C ALA A 65 -2.46 -9.14 -2.96
N PRO A 66 -3.71 -9.01 -3.43
CA PRO A 66 -4.61 -7.97 -2.92
C PRO A 66 -5.04 -8.28 -1.47
N ILE A 67 -5.43 -7.25 -0.72
CA ILE A 67 -5.73 -7.36 0.72
C ILE A 67 -6.79 -8.44 1.05
N ALA A 68 -7.72 -8.71 0.12
CA ALA A 68 -8.74 -9.73 0.27
C ALA A 68 -8.17 -11.14 0.51
N PHE A 69 -6.97 -11.43 -0.02
CA PHE A 69 -6.30 -12.72 0.11
C PHE A 69 -5.71 -12.93 1.51
N MET A 70 -5.73 -11.91 2.37
CA MET A 70 -5.32 -12.02 3.77
C MET A 70 -6.45 -12.58 4.65
N ARG A 71 -7.70 -12.59 4.16
CA ARG A 71 -8.85 -13.06 4.92
C ARG A 71 -8.68 -14.52 5.33
N GLY A 72 -8.95 -14.82 6.60
CA GLY A 72 -8.87 -16.18 7.14
C GLY A 72 -7.45 -16.71 7.35
N ARG A 73 -6.41 -15.89 7.12
CA ARG A 73 -5.01 -16.31 7.32
C ARG A 73 -4.48 -15.90 8.68
N THR A 74 -3.43 -16.57 9.11
CA THR A 74 -2.53 -16.11 10.17
C THR A 74 -1.14 -16.03 9.57
N LEU A 75 -0.57 -14.83 9.58
CA LEU A 75 0.70 -14.50 8.93
C LEU A 75 1.82 -14.65 9.96
N ASN A 76 2.34 -15.87 10.11
CA ASN A 76 3.49 -16.17 10.99
C ASN A 76 4.81 -16.08 10.23
N ASP A 77 5.90 -15.81 10.97
CA ASP A 77 7.29 -15.75 10.46
C ASP A 77 7.46 -14.88 9.19
N SER A 78 6.69 -13.79 9.12
CA SER A 78 6.51 -12.99 7.92
C SER A 78 6.79 -11.51 8.13
N PHE A 79 7.28 -10.87 7.08
CA PHE A 79 7.33 -9.42 6.97
C PHE A 79 6.25 -8.97 5.99
N VAL A 80 5.26 -8.25 6.49
CA VAL A 80 4.06 -7.90 5.72
C VAL A 80 4.06 -6.41 5.46
N ILE A 81 3.81 -6.00 4.22
CA ILE A 81 3.62 -4.59 3.84
C ILE A 81 2.23 -4.44 3.26
N LEU A 82 1.39 -3.61 3.90
CA LEU A 82 0.14 -3.12 3.34
C LEU A 82 0.39 -1.73 2.78
N ASP A 83 0.39 -1.62 1.45
CA ASP A 83 0.58 -0.38 0.72
C ASP A 83 -0.75 0.27 0.33
N GLU A 84 -0.75 1.59 0.10
CA GLU A 84 -1.94 2.43 -0.11
C GLU A 84 -3.04 2.22 0.95
N ALA A 85 -2.66 2.13 2.22
CA ALA A 85 -3.59 1.80 3.28
C ALA A 85 -4.69 2.85 3.51
N GLN A 86 -4.52 4.08 3.01
CA GLN A 86 -5.56 5.11 3.04
C GLN A 86 -6.83 4.66 2.30
N ASN A 87 -6.66 3.74 1.35
CA ASN A 87 -7.68 3.16 0.50
C ASN A 87 -8.30 1.88 1.10
N THR A 88 -8.09 1.64 2.40
CA THR A 88 -8.78 0.57 3.14
C THR A 88 -9.95 1.12 3.94
N THR A 89 -11.04 0.35 4.02
CA THR A 89 -12.10 0.62 5.00
C THR A 89 -11.66 0.21 6.41
N SER A 90 -12.35 0.72 7.43
CA SER A 90 -12.20 0.29 8.83
C SER A 90 -12.25 -1.24 9.00
N GLU A 91 -13.18 -1.89 8.30
CA GLU A 91 -13.36 -3.34 8.34
C GLU A 91 -12.17 -4.08 7.73
N GLN A 92 -11.68 -3.61 6.58
CA GLN A 92 -10.51 -4.18 5.91
C GLN A 92 -9.24 -4.01 6.75
N MET A 93 -9.04 -2.84 7.34
CA MET A 93 -7.91 -2.55 8.22
C MET A 93 -7.94 -3.45 9.47
N LYS A 94 -9.09 -3.55 10.15
CA LYS A 94 -9.28 -4.46 11.28
C LYS A 94 -9.06 -5.92 10.87
N MET A 95 -9.59 -6.32 9.72
CA MET A 95 -9.39 -7.66 9.17
C MET A 95 -7.90 -7.94 9.01
N PHE A 96 -7.16 -7.06 8.36
CA PHE A 96 -5.72 -7.20 8.10
C PHE A 96 -4.89 -7.24 9.39
N LEU A 97 -5.08 -6.28 10.29
CA LEU A 97 -4.33 -6.17 11.54
C LEU A 97 -4.46 -7.43 12.41
N THR A 98 -5.64 -8.05 12.41
CA THR A 98 -5.88 -9.30 13.17
C THR A 98 -5.31 -10.55 12.51
N ARG A 99 -4.69 -10.46 11.32
CA ARG A 99 -3.99 -11.59 10.69
C ARG A 99 -2.53 -11.67 11.09
N ILE A 100 -1.96 -10.64 11.73
CA ILE A 100 -0.54 -10.61 12.11
C ILE A 100 -0.29 -11.67 13.18
N GLY A 101 0.56 -12.64 12.85
CA GLY A 101 0.90 -13.78 13.70
C GLY A 101 2.20 -13.60 14.48
N PHE A 102 2.68 -14.70 15.05
CA PHE A 102 3.94 -14.73 15.80
C PHE A 102 5.15 -14.49 14.89
N SER A 103 6.23 -13.99 15.49
CA SER A 103 7.51 -13.73 14.82
C SER A 103 7.38 -12.91 13.52
N SER A 104 6.36 -12.07 13.46
CA SER A 104 6.02 -11.29 12.27
C SER A 104 6.08 -9.80 12.54
N LYS A 105 6.29 -9.04 11.48
CA LYS A 105 6.27 -7.58 11.50
C LYS A 105 5.42 -7.09 10.34
N ALA A 106 4.52 -6.17 10.62
CA ALA A 106 3.76 -5.47 9.61
C ALA A 106 4.23 -4.02 9.49
N VAL A 107 4.29 -3.53 8.26
CA VAL A 107 4.45 -2.11 7.92
C VAL A 107 3.23 -1.72 7.10
N ILE A 108 2.60 -0.61 7.47
CA ILE A 108 1.40 -0.10 6.81
C ILE A 108 1.76 1.29 6.28
N THR A 109 1.68 1.47 4.97
CA THR A 109 2.04 2.71 4.27
C THR A 109 0.80 3.30 3.60
N GLY A 110 0.75 4.63 3.50
CA GLY A 110 -0.34 5.32 2.81
C GLY A 110 -0.23 6.84 2.95
N ASP A 111 -0.93 7.55 2.06
CA ASP A 111 -1.01 9.00 2.05
C ASP A 111 -2.46 9.44 2.33
N ILE A 112 -2.70 10.02 3.51
CA ILE A 112 -4.03 10.45 3.93
C ILE A 112 -4.64 11.57 3.07
N THR A 113 -3.84 12.21 2.20
CA THR A 113 -4.32 13.25 1.28
C THR A 113 -4.85 12.68 -0.04
N GLN A 114 -4.61 11.39 -0.33
CA GLN A 114 -4.96 10.72 -1.58
C GLN A 114 -5.92 9.54 -1.31
N ILE A 115 -7.08 9.86 -0.72
CA ILE A 115 -8.10 8.85 -0.41
C ILE A 115 -9.03 8.71 -1.63
N ASP A 116 -9.03 7.53 -2.22
CA ASP A 116 -9.87 7.15 -3.36
C ASP A 116 -11.15 6.40 -2.93
N LEU A 117 -11.40 6.32 -1.61
CA LEU A 117 -12.63 5.71 -1.09
C LEU A 117 -13.86 6.60 -1.38
N PRO A 118 -15.05 5.98 -1.59
CA PRO A 118 -16.30 6.72 -1.66
C PRO A 118 -16.48 7.62 -0.43
N SER A 119 -17.00 8.84 -0.63
CA SER A 119 -17.05 9.89 0.40
C SER A 119 -17.79 9.51 1.69
N ASN A 120 -18.60 8.45 1.66
CA ASN A 120 -19.36 7.95 2.81
C ASN A 120 -18.62 6.87 3.63
N LYS A 121 -17.43 6.44 3.22
CA LYS A 121 -16.65 5.41 3.94
C LYS A 121 -15.43 6.03 4.60
N PRO A 122 -15.30 5.98 5.94
CA PRO A 122 -14.09 6.44 6.59
C PRO A 122 -12.89 5.57 6.22
N SER A 123 -11.73 6.19 6.07
CA SER A 123 -10.47 5.50 5.86
C SER A 123 -10.04 4.77 7.14
N GLY A 124 -9.80 3.47 7.03
CA GLY A 124 -9.30 2.64 8.12
C GLY A 124 -7.92 3.09 8.61
N LEU A 125 -7.09 3.67 7.74
CA LEU A 125 -5.78 4.20 8.13
C LEU A 125 -5.91 5.40 9.09
N ILE A 126 -6.82 6.33 8.78
CA ILE A 126 -7.07 7.51 9.62
C ILE A 126 -7.63 7.07 10.98
N GLU A 127 -8.60 6.15 10.98
CA GLU A 127 -9.22 5.68 12.22
C GLU A 127 -8.21 4.95 13.12
N THR A 128 -7.34 4.12 12.53
CA THR A 128 -6.32 3.35 13.23
C THR A 128 -5.36 4.24 14.02
N LYS A 129 -5.01 5.42 13.50
CA LYS A 129 -4.19 6.40 14.21
C LYS A 129 -4.79 6.78 15.57
N ASN A 130 -6.11 6.96 15.62
CA ASN A 130 -6.81 7.38 16.83
C ASN A 130 -6.98 6.22 17.82
N ILE A 131 -7.24 5.01 17.31
CA ILE A 131 -7.55 3.83 18.15
C ILE A 131 -6.29 3.16 18.69
N LEU A 132 -5.22 3.08 17.89
CA LEU A 132 -4.05 2.26 18.21
C LEU A 132 -2.85 3.04 18.77
N GLY A 133 -2.98 4.35 18.95
CA GLY A 133 -1.88 5.23 19.37
C GLY A 133 -1.17 4.82 20.67
N ASN A 134 -1.88 4.16 21.59
CA ASN A 134 -1.37 3.78 22.91
C ASN A 134 -0.97 2.29 23.01
N ILE A 135 -1.05 1.52 21.91
CA ILE A 135 -0.76 0.09 21.94
C ILE A 135 0.75 -0.16 21.88
N LYS A 136 1.30 -0.83 22.89
CA LYS A 136 2.70 -1.24 22.92
C LYS A 136 3.03 -2.14 21.73
N GLY A 137 4.09 -1.80 21.01
CA GLY A 137 4.53 -2.52 19.80
C GLY A 137 4.03 -1.91 18.49
N ILE A 138 3.13 -0.92 18.54
CA ILE A 138 2.71 -0.12 17.39
C ILE A 138 3.43 1.22 17.44
N ARG A 139 3.91 1.69 16.29
CA ARG A 139 4.53 3.00 16.12
C ARG A 139 4.00 3.65 14.86
N PHE A 140 3.64 4.91 14.97
CA PHE A 140 3.29 5.77 13.83
C PHE A 140 4.51 6.60 13.44
N ALA A 141 4.85 6.58 12.15
CA ALA A 141 5.88 7.42 11.57
C ALA A 141 5.22 8.34 10.55
N PHE A 142 5.42 9.65 10.71
CA PHE A 142 4.86 10.66 9.81
C PHE A 142 5.99 11.27 9.00
N PHE A 143 5.81 11.25 7.68
CA PHE A 143 6.68 11.94 6.74
C PHE A 143 6.02 13.25 6.32
N SER A 144 6.85 14.20 5.92
CA SER A 144 6.46 15.54 5.49
C SER A 144 6.99 15.82 4.09
N LYS A 145 6.63 16.98 3.52
CA LYS A 145 7.13 17.37 2.19
C LYS A 145 8.67 17.43 2.12
N THR A 146 9.36 17.66 3.25
CA THR A 146 10.84 17.70 3.27
C THR A 146 11.48 16.33 3.15
N ASP A 147 10.73 15.25 3.41
CA ASP A 147 11.22 13.88 3.27
C ASP A 147 11.08 13.34 1.82
N VAL A 148 10.47 14.12 0.94
CA VAL A 148 10.19 13.75 -0.45
C VAL A 148 11.33 14.19 -1.37
N VAL A 149 12.16 13.23 -1.77
CA VAL A 149 13.23 13.45 -2.76
C VAL A 149 12.71 13.14 -4.15
N ARG A 150 12.64 14.15 -5.02
CA ARG A 150 12.23 14.04 -6.42
C ARG A 150 13.23 14.73 -7.32
N HIS A 151 13.31 14.28 -8.56
CA HIS A 151 14.11 14.95 -9.59
C HIS A 151 13.68 16.42 -9.74
N LYS A 152 14.63 17.33 -9.97
CA LYS A 152 14.40 18.79 -10.02
C LYS A 152 13.29 19.16 -11.01
N LEU A 153 13.31 18.58 -12.21
CA LEU A 153 12.28 18.78 -13.21
C LEU A 153 10.87 18.43 -12.71
N VAL A 154 10.73 17.33 -11.97
CA VAL A 154 9.43 16.91 -11.42
C VAL A 154 8.93 17.91 -10.38
N GLN A 155 9.83 18.44 -9.56
CA GLN A 155 9.47 19.49 -8.59
C GLN A 155 9.01 20.77 -9.29
N ASP A 156 9.68 21.18 -10.37
CA ASP A 156 9.34 22.38 -11.13
C ASP A 156 7.98 22.22 -11.83
N ILE A 157 7.67 21.03 -12.37
CA ILE A 157 6.36 20.70 -12.93
C ILE A 157 5.27 20.79 -11.87
N ILE A 158 5.47 20.18 -10.70
CA ILE A 158 4.48 20.21 -9.60
C ILE A 158 4.18 21.65 -9.18
N ARG A 159 5.22 22.48 -9.04
CA ARG A 159 5.08 23.89 -8.68
C ARG A 159 4.23 24.66 -9.68
N ALA A 160 4.45 24.45 -10.98
CA ALA A 160 3.67 25.12 -12.01
C ALA A 160 2.16 24.79 -11.91
N TYR A 161 1.81 23.54 -11.58
CA TYR A 161 0.42 23.15 -11.33
C TYR A 161 -0.14 23.72 -10.02
N GLU A 162 0.66 23.76 -8.94
CA GLU A 162 0.25 24.39 -7.67
C GLU A 162 -0.05 25.89 -7.85
N GLU A 163 0.78 26.61 -8.62
CA GLU A 163 0.57 28.03 -8.92
C GLU A 163 -0.72 28.28 -9.72
N LEU A 164 -0.99 27.45 -10.73
CA LEU A 164 -2.22 27.53 -11.52
C LEU A 164 -3.48 27.31 -10.66
N GLU A 165 -3.46 26.33 -9.75
CA GLU A 165 -4.60 26.07 -8.87
C GLU A 165 -4.86 27.23 -7.89
N ILE A 166 -3.80 27.87 -7.37
CA ILE A 166 -3.92 29.08 -6.53
C ILE A 166 -4.53 30.23 -7.33
N GLU A 167 -4.13 30.42 -8.58
CA GLU A 167 -4.67 31.47 -9.43
C GLU A 167 -6.16 31.24 -9.72
N LYS A 168 -6.57 30.00 -10.04
CA LYS A 168 -7.99 29.65 -10.22
C LYS A 168 -8.82 29.95 -8.97
N GLN A 169 -8.32 29.62 -7.78
CA GLN A 169 -9.02 29.87 -6.51
C GLN A 169 -9.15 31.36 -6.18
N ARG A 170 -8.24 32.21 -6.67
CA ARG A 170 -8.32 33.67 -6.50
C ARG A 170 -9.29 34.33 -7.48
N THR A 171 -9.55 33.67 -8.60
CA THR A 171 -10.38 34.21 -9.69
C THR A 171 -11.82 33.70 -9.64
N ALA A 172 -12.09 32.68 -8.82
CA ALA A 172 -13.42 32.15 -8.48
C ALA A 172 -13.99 32.82 -7.23
#